data_AF-A0A420XEN8-F1
#
_entry.id   AF-A0A420XEN8-F1
#
_cell.length_a   1.000
_cell.length_b   1.000
_cell.length_c   1.000
_cell.angle_alpha   90.00
_cell.angle_beta   90.00
_cell.angle_gamma   90.00
#
_symmetry.space_group_name_H-M   'P 1'
#
loop_
_entity.id
_entity.type
_entity.pdbx_description
1 polymer ?
#
loop_
_entity_poly.entity_id
_entity_poly.type
_entity_poly.pdbx_seq_one_letter_code
_entity_poly.pdbx_strand_id
1 'polypeptide(L)'
;MMNNLKRSFLLGFVGLLSACISNQESYLPVENKPIVNIEQNIAQYIQVDAKPTTLIITNISQQATQVVYKFFWYDQEGVTQNSMNLTNDEWHNLELAPQEKREIPAIKPTVESANYRVYLRRQ
;
A
#
# COMPACT_ATOMS: atom_id res chain seq x y z
N MET A 1 23.87 -1.53 71.69
CA MET A 1 23.13 -2.72 71.22
C MET A 1 22.94 -2.55 69.72
N MET A 2 23.57 -3.43 68.94
CA MET A 2 23.58 -3.43 67.48
C MET A 2 22.35 -4.21 66.95
N ASN A 3 21.99 -3.98 65.68
CA ASN A 3 20.96 -4.64 64.86
C ASN A 3 19.61 -3.91 64.89
N ASN A 4 18.95 -3.56 63.78
CA ASN A 4 18.62 -4.35 62.59
C ASN A 4 18.40 -3.40 61.39
N LEU A 5 19.15 -3.55 60.30
CA LEU A 5 18.81 -4.37 59.13
C LEU A 5 17.66 -3.81 58.27
N LYS A 6 18.06 -2.95 57.32
CA LYS A 6 17.59 -2.86 55.92
C LYS A 6 16.24 -3.53 55.61
N ARG A 7 15.16 -2.76 55.59
CA ARG A 7 13.84 -3.07 54.97
C ARG A 7 13.06 -1.75 55.04
N SER A 8 12.72 -1.02 53.98
CA SER A 8 12.23 -1.43 52.68
C SER A 8 12.61 -0.36 51.66
N PHE A 9 13.59 -0.65 50.81
CA PHE A 9 13.75 0.03 49.53
C PHE A 9 13.04 -0.83 48.50
N LEU A 10 11.72 -0.71 48.37
CA LEU A 10 10.92 -1.46 47.38
C LEU A 10 9.53 -0.83 47.24
N LEU A 11 9.49 0.45 46.87
CA LEU A 11 8.25 1.16 46.56
C LEU A 11 8.43 2.11 45.37
N GLY A 12 9.30 1.74 44.44
CA GLY A 12 9.58 2.54 43.26
C GLY A 12 9.99 1.67 42.09
N PHE A 13 9.04 0.92 41.51
CA PHE A 13 9.24 0.35 40.15
C PHE A 13 7.95 -0.14 39.47
N VAL A 14 6.76 0.44 39.76
CA VAL A 14 5.49 -0.01 39.13
C VAL A 14 4.84 1.06 38.25
N GLY A 15 5.36 2.29 38.23
CA GLY A 15 4.74 3.41 37.50
C GLY A 15 5.26 3.70 36.09
N LEU A 16 6.28 3.00 35.59
CA LEU A 16 7.00 3.37 34.35
C LEU A 16 6.65 2.50 33.14
N LEU A 17 5.55 1.75 33.18
CA LEU A 17 5.04 0.93 32.07
C LEU A 17 3.88 1.61 31.34
N SER A 18 3.85 2.95 31.26
CA SER A 18 3.07 3.62 30.22
C SER A 18 3.78 3.36 28.88
N ALA A 19 3.47 2.21 28.30
CA ALA A 19 3.91 1.81 26.98
C ALA A 19 3.61 2.93 25.99
N CYS A 20 4.60 3.22 25.16
CA CYS A 20 4.51 4.12 24.02
C CYS A 20 3.32 3.69 23.14
N ILE A 21 2.14 4.26 23.33
CA ILE A 21 1.19 4.41 22.23
C ILE A 21 1.81 5.49 21.36
N SER A 22 2.78 5.09 20.54
CA SER A 22 3.14 5.82 19.36
C SER A 22 1.86 5.85 18.53
N ASN A 23 1.24 7.03 18.38
CA ASN A 23 0.31 7.23 17.27
C ASN A 23 1.09 6.84 16.02
N GLN A 24 0.84 5.62 15.50
CA GLN A 24 1.48 5.21 14.26
C GLN A 24 0.88 6.12 13.21
N GLU A 25 1.70 7.05 12.71
CA GLU A 25 1.37 7.74 11.47
C GLU A 25 1.10 6.66 10.45
N SER A 26 -0.14 6.60 9.95
CA SER A 26 -0.47 5.70 8.85
C SER A 26 0.44 6.08 7.70
N TYR A 27 1.26 5.14 7.23
CA TYR A 27 2.13 5.34 6.07
C TYR A 27 1.32 5.49 4.77
N LEU A 28 0.00 5.34 4.84
CA LEU A 28 -0.89 5.63 3.74
C LEU A 28 -1.07 7.15 3.63
N PRO A 29 -0.95 7.72 2.42
CA PRO A 29 -1.17 9.14 2.21
C PRO A 29 -2.56 9.52 2.73
N VAL A 30 -2.63 10.70 3.34
CA VAL A 30 -3.87 11.28 3.86
C VAL A 30 -4.92 11.30 2.75
N GLU A 31 -6.04 10.64 3.02
CA GLU A 31 -7.26 10.53 2.20
C GLU A 31 -7.13 9.84 0.84
N ASN A 32 -7.55 8.56 0.79
CA ASN A 32 -8.12 7.83 -0.34
C ASN A 32 -7.40 7.89 -1.71
N LYS A 33 -6.20 8.46 -1.78
CA LYS A 33 -5.44 8.55 -3.02
C LYS A 33 -4.59 7.29 -3.16
N PRO A 34 -4.78 6.51 -4.24
CA PRO A 34 -3.95 5.35 -4.46
C PRO A 34 -2.49 5.73 -4.70
N ILE A 35 -1.59 4.82 -4.34
CA ILE A 35 -0.16 4.98 -4.56
C ILE A 35 0.20 4.36 -5.92
N VAL A 36 0.92 5.09 -6.76
CA VAL A 36 1.36 4.61 -8.07
C VAL A 36 2.87 4.46 -8.10
N ASN A 37 3.35 3.26 -8.40
CA ASN A 37 4.76 2.98 -8.63
C ASN A 37 4.96 2.53 -10.07
N ILE A 38 5.81 3.25 -10.81
CA ILE A 38 6.12 2.97 -12.21
C ILE A 38 7.62 2.73 -12.34
N GLU A 39 8.02 1.62 -12.96
CA GLU A 39 9.43 1.39 -13.28
C GLU A 39 9.94 2.40 -14.33
N GLN A 40 11.20 2.83 -14.18
CA GLN A 40 11.78 3.86 -15.05
C GLN A 40 11.77 3.50 -16.55
N ASN A 41 11.89 2.22 -16.88
CA ASN A 41 11.93 1.73 -18.25
C ASN A 41 10.59 1.92 -19.02
N ILE A 42 9.48 2.15 -18.33
CA ILE A 42 8.17 2.39 -18.95
C ILE A 42 7.60 3.78 -18.67
N ALA A 43 8.12 4.49 -17.67
CA ALA A 43 7.56 5.76 -17.19
C ALA A 43 7.43 6.86 -18.27
N GLN A 44 8.27 6.83 -19.31
CA GLN A 44 8.21 7.80 -20.41
C GLN A 44 7.17 7.46 -21.50
N TYR A 45 6.62 6.24 -21.49
CA TYR A 45 5.70 5.76 -22.52
C TYR A 45 4.24 5.71 -22.05
N ILE A 46 4.02 5.82 -20.74
CA ILE A 46 2.69 5.75 -20.16
C ILE A 46 2.39 6.92 -19.23
N GLN A 47 1.12 7.29 -19.16
CA GLN A 47 0.56 8.14 -18.12
C GLN A 47 -0.41 7.30 -17.28
N VAL A 48 -0.36 7.46 -15.96
CA VAL A 48 -1.21 6.72 -15.02
C VAL A 48 -2.01 7.70 -14.17
N ASP A 49 -3.32 7.53 -14.15
CA ASP A 49 -4.24 8.22 -13.24
C ASP A 49 -4.96 7.17 -12.39
N ALA A 50 -4.68 7.17 -11.09
CA ALA A 50 -5.22 6.20 -10.14
C ALA A 50 -6.24 6.86 -9.21
N LYS A 51 -7.45 6.32 -9.22
CA LYS A 51 -8.61 6.73 -8.41
C LYS A 51 -9.03 5.59 -7.49
N PRO A 52 -9.81 5.85 -6.42
CA PRO A 52 -10.20 4.83 -5.45
C PRO A 52 -10.81 3.56 -6.05
N THR A 53 -11.56 3.68 -7.14
CA THR A 53 -12.29 2.56 -7.77
C THR A 53 -11.81 2.22 -9.19
N THR A 54 -10.84 2.97 -9.73
CA THR A 54 -10.44 2.85 -11.13
C THR A 54 -8.98 3.21 -11.30
N LEU A 55 -8.28 2.41 -12.09
CA LEU A 55 -6.96 2.71 -12.62
C LEU A 55 -7.07 3.05 -14.10
N ILE A 56 -6.51 4.17 -14.51
CA ILE A 56 -6.46 4.58 -15.91
C ILE A 56 -4.99 4.55 -16.35
N ILE A 57 -4.71 3.80 -17.41
CA ILE A 57 -3.39 3.74 -18.03
C ILE A 57 -3.54 4.21 -19.47
N THR A 58 -2.75 5.22 -19.84
CA THR A 58 -2.70 5.75 -21.21
C THR A 58 -1.32 5.51 -21.78
N ASN A 59 -1.24 4.89 -22.95
CA ASN A 59 -0.02 4.86 -23.75
C ASN A 59 0.13 6.22 -24.44
N ILE A 60 1.14 6.99 -24.06
CA ILE A 60 1.42 8.31 -24.64
C ILE A 60 2.43 8.26 -25.78
N SER A 61 2.94 7.08 -26.11
CA SER A 61 3.89 6.86 -27.21
C SER A 61 3.21 6.64 -28.56
N GLN A 62 3.98 6.74 -29.63
CA GLN A 62 3.53 6.44 -31.01
C GLN A 62 3.62 4.95 -31.37
N GLN A 63 4.04 4.11 -30.44
CA GLN A 63 4.21 2.67 -30.63
C GLN A 63 3.31 1.91 -29.67
N ALA A 64 2.98 0.67 -30.00
CA ALA A 64 2.30 -0.21 -29.04
C ALA A 64 3.19 -0.41 -27.81
N THR A 65 2.59 -0.43 -26.62
CA THR A 65 3.31 -0.59 -25.35
C THR A 65 2.71 -1.75 -24.56
N GLN A 66 3.58 -2.63 -24.08
CA GLN A 66 3.22 -3.70 -23.14
C GLN A 66 3.51 -3.23 -21.72
N VAL A 67 2.50 -3.33 -20.87
CA VAL A 67 2.56 -2.98 -19.45
C VAL A 67 2.12 -4.19 -18.65
N VAL A 68 2.83 -4.48 -17.57
CA VAL A 68 2.38 -5.44 -16.56
C VAL A 68 2.10 -4.69 -15.28
N TYR A 69 0.94 -4.95 -14.66
CA TYR A 69 0.53 -4.26 -13.45
C TYR A 69 0.05 -5.22 -12.36
N LYS A 70 0.18 -4.81 -11.10
CA LYS A 70 -0.35 -5.53 -9.94
C LYS A 70 -0.88 -4.55 -8.88
N PHE A 71 -2.03 -4.87 -8.31
CA PHE A 71 -2.61 -4.17 -7.17
C PHE A 71 -2.13 -4.77 -5.84
N PHE A 72 -1.96 -3.92 -4.84
CA PHE A 72 -1.74 -4.27 -3.45
C PHE A 72 -2.71 -3.46 -2.60
N TRP A 73 -3.65 -4.13 -1.96
CA TRP A 73 -4.67 -3.48 -1.14
C TRP A 73 -4.27 -3.43 0.32
N TYR A 74 -4.74 -2.40 1.03
CA TYR A 74 -4.50 -2.19 2.45
C TYR A 74 -5.78 -1.76 3.15
N ASP A 75 -5.95 -2.13 4.42
CA ASP A 75 -6.96 -1.54 5.31
C ASP A 75 -6.54 -0.15 5.80
N GLN A 76 -7.28 0.43 6.74
CA GLN A 76 -7.04 1.78 7.25
C GLN A 76 -5.72 1.89 8.03
N GLU A 77 -5.31 0.78 8.63
CA GLU A 77 -4.10 0.61 9.42
C GLU A 77 -2.87 0.30 8.54
N GLY A 78 -3.07 0.07 7.24
CA GLY A 78 -2.00 -0.24 6.29
C GLY A 78 -1.66 -1.73 6.21
N VAL A 79 -2.48 -2.61 6.77
CA VAL A 79 -2.30 -4.07 6.69
C VAL A 79 -2.78 -4.56 5.33
N THR A 80 -1.95 -5.37 4.68
CA THR A 80 -2.23 -5.95 3.36
C THR A 80 -3.53 -6.77 3.38
N GLN A 81 -4.39 -6.51 2.40
CA GLN A 81 -5.65 -7.21 2.19
C GLN A 81 -5.54 -8.06 0.93
N ASN A 82 -5.66 -9.38 1.08
CA ASN A 82 -5.65 -10.33 -0.03
C ASN A 82 -6.99 -11.04 -0.10
N SER A 83 -7.48 -11.32 -1.31
CA SER A 83 -8.64 -12.19 -1.47
C SER A 83 -8.20 -13.65 -1.40
N MET A 84 -9.04 -14.52 -0.84
CA MET A 84 -8.82 -15.99 -0.95
C MET A 84 -8.84 -16.45 -2.43
N ASN A 85 -9.43 -15.65 -3.32
CA ASN A 85 -9.32 -15.81 -4.76
C ASN A 85 -8.01 -15.18 -5.26
N LEU A 86 -7.13 -16.00 -5.83
CA LEU A 86 -5.75 -15.65 -6.24
C LEU A 86 -5.65 -14.54 -7.30
N THR A 87 -6.73 -14.19 -7.98
CA THR A 87 -6.70 -13.29 -9.15
C THR A 87 -6.26 -11.87 -8.86
N ASN A 88 -6.44 -11.37 -7.63
CA ASN A 88 -5.98 -10.02 -7.25
C ASN A 88 -4.50 -9.99 -6.84
N ASP A 89 -3.88 -11.16 -6.68
CA ASP A 89 -2.50 -11.31 -6.23
C ASP A 89 -1.52 -11.58 -7.38
N GLU A 90 -2.00 -11.54 -8.62
CA GLU A 90 -1.21 -11.83 -9.81
C GLU A 90 -0.79 -10.56 -10.56
N TRP A 91 0.22 -10.72 -11.41
CA TRP A 91 0.59 -9.71 -12.39
C TRP A 91 -0.29 -9.84 -13.63
N HIS A 92 -0.90 -8.74 -14.04
CA HIS A 92 -1.76 -8.68 -15.21
C HIS A 92 -1.03 -8.06 -16.40
N ASN A 93 -1.07 -8.72 -17.55
CA ASN A 93 -0.55 -8.17 -18.79
C ASN A 93 -1.58 -7.24 -19.44
N LEU A 94 -1.11 -6.13 -19.98
CA LEU A 94 -1.90 -5.16 -20.71
C LEU A 94 -1.14 -4.69 -21.94
N GLU A 95 -1.70 -4.97 -23.11
CA GLU A 95 -1.25 -4.38 -24.36
C GLU A 95 -2.07 -3.12 -24.65
N LEU A 96 -1.36 -2.02 -24.92
CA LEU A 96 -1.95 -0.75 -25.30
C LEU A 96 -1.51 -0.38 -26.71
N ALA A 97 -2.47 -0.15 -27.60
CA ALA A 97 -2.21 0.46 -28.89
C ALA A 97 -1.63 1.88 -28.73
N PRO A 98 -0.99 2.45 -29.77
CA PRO A 98 -0.53 3.84 -29.72
C PRO A 98 -1.65 4.79 -29.30
N GLN A 99 -1.38 5.70 -28.36
CA GLN A 99 -2.35 6.68 -27.84
C GLN A 99 -3.59 6.06 -27.15
N GLU A 100 -3.61 4.75 -26.90
CA GLU A 100 -4.75 4.10 -26.24
C GLU A 100 -4.83 4.48 -24.77
N LYS A 101 -6.05 4.75 -24.31
CA LYS A 101 -6.41 4.87 -22.89
C LYS A 101 -7.24 3.64 -22.48
N ARG A 102 -6.79 2.93 -21.45
CA ARG A 102 -7.51 1.81 -20.83
C ARG A 102 -7.94 2.17 -19.41
N GLU A 103 -9.19 1.87 -19.09
CA GLU A 103 -9.73 1.95 -17.73
C GLU A 103 -9.86 0.55 -17.15
N ILE A 104 -9.32 0.34 -15.95
CA ILE A 104 -9.27 -0.93 -15.24
C ILE A 104 -9.98 -0.74 -13.90
N PRO A 105 -11.01 -1.54 -13.58
CA PRO A 105 -11.65 -1.50 -12.27
C PRO A 105 -10.66 -1.85 -11.16
N ALA A 106 -10.58 -1.01 -10.12
CA ALA A 106 -9.85 -1.33 -8.90
C ALA A 106 -10.82 -2.03 -7.93
N ILE A 107 -10.85 -3.36 -7.98
CA ILE A 107 -11.79 -4.18 -7.20
C ILE A 107 -11.17 -4.48 -5.84
N LYS A 108 -11.87 -4.10 -4.78
CA LYS A 108 -11.49 -4.43 -3.39
C LYS A 108 -11.53 -5.94 -3.17
N PRO A 109 -10.47 -6.56 -2.64
CA PRO A 109 -10.45 -7.99 -2.33
C PRO A 109 -11.27 -8.35 -1.08
N THR A 110 -11.40 -7.42 -0.14
CA THR A 110 -12.12 -7.58 1.13
C THR A 110 -12.97 -6.35 1.44
N VAL A 111 -13.89 -6.45 2.40
CA VAL A 111 -14.72 -5.29 2.81
C VAL A 111 -13.91 -4.27 3.62
N GLU A 112 -12.85 -4.72 4.27
CA GLU A 112 -11.90 -3.93 5.06
C GLU A 112 -10.90 -3.15 4.18
N SER A 113 -10.78 -3.50 2.90
CA SER A 113 -9.89 -2.82 1.96
C SER A 113 -10.25 -1.34 1.84
N ALA A 114 -9.31 -0.46 2.19
CA ALA A 114 -9.48 0.98 2.25
C ALA A 114 -8.76 1.72 1.11
N ASN A 115 -7.51 1.36 0.82
CA ASN A 115 -6.70 1.98 -0.22
C ASN A 115 -5.84 0.94 -0.97
N TYR A 116 -5.25 1.31 -2.10
CA TYR A 116 -4.34 0.44 -2.83
C TYR A 116 -3.08 1.14 -3.30
N ARG A 117 -2.06 0.33 -3.55
CA ARG A 117 -0.90 0.64 -4.37
C ARG A 117 -0.94 -0.15 -5.66
N VAL A 118 -0.57 0.47 -6.76
CA VAL A 118 -0.37 -0.23 -8.03
C VAL A 118 1.09 -0.13 -8.45
N TYR A 119 1.68 -1.26 -8.83
CA TYR A 119 2.97 -1.32 -9.50
C TYR A 119 2.78 -1.54 -10.98
N LEU A 120 3.55 -0.83 -11.80
CA LEU A 120 3.58 -0.98 -13.25
C LEU A 120 5.03 -1.18 -13.70
N ARG A 121 5.24 -2.15 -14.59
CA ARG A 121 6.54 -2.47 -15.18
C ARG A 121 6.41 -2.94 -16.63
N ARG A 122 7.55 -3.03 -17.32
CA ARG A 122 7.59 -3.70 -18.63
C ARG A 122 7.43 -5.21 -18.43
N GLN A 123 6.82 -5.87 -19.41
CA GLN A 123 6.80 -7.34 -19.49
C GLN A 123 8.21 -7.90 -19.70
#